data_AF-A0AAD5B416-F1
#
_entry.id   AF-A0AAD5B416-F1
#
_cell.length_a   1.000
_cell.length_b   1.000
_cell.length_c   1.000
_cell.angle_alpha   90.00
_cell.angle_beta   90.00
_cell.angle_gamma   90.00
#
_symmetry.space_group_name_H-M   'P 1'
#
loop_
_entity.id
_entity.type
_entity.pdbx_description
1 polymer ?
#
loop_
_entity_poly.entity_id
_entity_poly.type
_entity_poly.pdbx_seq_one_letter_code
_entity_poly.pdbx_strand_id
1 'polypeptide(L)'
;ILSSISTEELSEYLKSTNPVINGSELCTLLNNYNRTTQYLEMEPVLSSALASRTLECVWPRALSASSQADVEQWYNVTLLQYLPYLSSQLISSTQLSGASCLSYRKLVSILGDNYTFAAADFTPADVYSSIKEYLSSGNGSPRCYNSSDPLLNSTAWFVDNIGFFITFITLTDLQSFLSGNILGLFVENSENLQLFNNSKIAVNVTEYYTTQLYIQNSNFNPLRLPGALICNAPGSVFVPFGVEDTQTILSNINKFCSKTNPEVKSQFSFPVPIMKTDFYHLNISIH
;
A
#
# COMPACT_ATOMS: atom_id res chain seq x y z
N ILE A 1 -30.83 28.99 -12.97
CA ILE A 1 -29.72 29.73 -13.61
C ILE A 1 -28.49 28.83 -13.71
N LEU A 2 -27.99 28.25 -12.62
CA LEU A 2 -26.86 27.29 -12.71
C LEU A 2 -27.15 26.05 -13.58
N SER A 3 -28.41 25.60 -13.64
CA SER A 3 -28.82 24.44 -14.45
C SER A 3 -28.80 24.67 -15.97
N SER A 4 -28.70 25.92 -16.43
CA SER A 4 -28.67 26.28 -17.86
C SER A 4 -27.28 26.66 -18.37
N ILE A 5 -26.28 26.74 -17.50
CA ILE A 5 -24.90 27.10 -17.85
C ILE A 5 -24.16 25.85 -18.33
N SER A 6 -23.54 25.91 -19.50
CA SER A 6 -22.67 24.88 -20.04
C SER A 6 -21.33 24.76 -19.30
N THR A 7 -20.61 23.67 -19.47
CA THR A 7 -19.31 23.49 -18.78
C THR A 7 -18.29 24.48 -19.32
N GLU A 8 -18.39 24.80 -20.61
CA GLU A 8 -17.58 25.78 -21.32
C GLU A 8 -17.85 27.20 -20.81
N GLU A 9 -19.13 27.59 -20.66
CA GLU A 9 -19.50 28.90 -20.10
C GLU A 9 -19.03 29.05 -18.65
N LEU A 10 -19.08 27.97 -17.85
CA LEU A 10 -18.53 27.97 -16.49
C LEU A 10 -16.99 28.13 -16.52
N SER A 11 -16.32 27.45 -17.44
CA SER A 11 -14.87 27.56 -17.66
C SER A 11 -14.46 28.98 -18.04
N GLU A 12 -15.17 29.62 -18.97
CA GLU A 12 -14.96 31.02 -19.34
C GLU A 12 -15.20 31.98 -18.18
N TYR A 13 -16.30 31.77 -17.43
CA TYR A 13 -16.59 32.55 -16.23
C TYR A 13 -15.46 32.46 -15.22
N LEU A 14 -15.02 31.25 -14.87
CA LEU A 14 -13.94 31.03 -13.93
C LEU A 14 -12.63 31.59 -14.46
N LYS A 15 -12.32 31.47 -15.75
CA LYS A 15 -11.13 32.08 -16.36
C LYS A 15 -11.10 33.60 -16.19
N SER A 16 -12.25 34.27 -16.34
CA SER A 16 -12.37 35.72 -16.18
C SER A 16 -12.31 36.18 -14.72
N THR A 17 -12.79 35.36 -13.78
CA THR A 17 -12.94 35.69 -12.36
C THR A 17 -11.88 35.07 -11.44
N ASN A 18 -11.05 34.16 -11.95
CA ASN A 18 -10.05 33.39 -11.20
C ASN A 18 -9.20 34.22 -10.22
N PRO A 19 -8.72 35.44 -10.56
CA PRO A 19 -7.92 36.23 -9.62
C PRO A 19 -8.70 36.73 -8.39
N VAL A 20 -10.02 36.74 -8.45
CA VAL A 20 -10.91 37.44 -7.51
C VAL A 20 -11.86 36.49 -6.76
N ILE A 21 -12.16 35.31 -7.32
CA ILE A 21 -13.11 34.38 -6.69
C ILE A 21 -12.59 33.83 -5.35
N ASN A 22 -13.41 33.96 -4.30
CA ASN A 22 -13.11 33.40 -2.98
C ASN A 22 -13.30 31.87 -3.00
N GLY A 23 -12.50 31.13 -2.23
CA GLY A 23 -12.63 29.68 -2.08
C GLY A 23 -14.02 29.25 -1.61
N SER A 24 -14.66 29.97 -0.68
CA SER A 24 -16.03 29.63 -0.24
C SER A 24 -17.06 29.78 -1.36
N GLU A 25 -16.97 30.85 -2.14
CA GLU A 25 -17.84 31.11 -3.29
C GLU A 25 -17.64 30.06 -4.38
N LEU A 26 -16.39 29.67 -4.65
CA LEU A 26 -16.07 28.58 -5.57
C LEU A 26 -16.69 27.26 -5.11
N CYS A 27 -16.56 26.92 -3.82
CA CYS A 27 -17.16 25.69 -3.30
C CYS A 27 -18.69 25.74 -3.36
N THR A 28 -19.31 26.87 -3.01
CA THR A 28 -20.77 27.05 -3.17
C THR A 28 -21.18 26.90 -4.63
N LEU A 29 -20.44 27.47 -5.58
CA LEU A 29 -20.70 27.35 -7.01
C LEU A 29 -20.63 25.89 -7.47
N LEU A 30 -19.51 25.20 -7.21
CA LEU A 30 -19.31 23.78 -7.58
C LEU A 30 -20.27 22.84 -6.84
N ASN A 31 -20.78 23.23 -5.68
CA ASN A 31 -21.76 22.45 -4.94
C ASN A 31 -23.17 22.56 -5.48
N ASN A 32 -23.52 23.71 -6.05
CA ASN A 32 -24.85 23.95 -6.61
C ASN A 32 -24.91 23.74 -8.12
N TYR A 33 -23.76 23.57 -8.79
CA TYR A 33 -23.70 23.28 -10.21
C TYR A 33 -23.94 21.79 -10.48
N ASN A 34 -25.00 21.48 -11.22
CA ASN A 34 -25.44 20.10 -11.48
C ASN A 34 -24.54 19.35 -12.48
N ARG A 35 -23.68 20.05 -13.22
CA ARG A 35 -22.72 19.45 -14.17
C ARG A 35 -21.28 19.56 -13.67
N THR A 36 -21.07 19.67 -12.35
CA THR A 36 -19.71 19.77 -11.76
C THR A 36 -18.83 18.59 -12.18
N THR A 37 -19.33 17.35 -12.16
CA THR A 37 -18.52 16.21 -12.60
C THR A 37 -18.13 16.33 -14.07
N GLN A 38 -19.07 16.70 -14.95
CA GLN A 38 -18.79 16.92 -16.37
C GLN A 38 -17.78 18.06 -16.61
N TYR A 39 -17.88 19.15 -15.86
CA TYR A 39 -16.90 20.24 -15.91
C TYR A 39 -15.49 19.73 -15.55
N LEU A 40 -15.36 18.97 -14.46
CA LEU A 40 -14.08 18.42 -14.03
C LEU A 40 -13.50 17.40 -15.03
N GLU A 41 -14.37 16.72 -15.78
CA GLU A 41 -13.98 15.69 -16.75
C GLU A 41 -13.60 16.27 -18.13
N MET A 42 -14.30 17.32 -18.56
CA MET A 42 -14.25 17.81 -19.95
C MET A 42 -13.43 19.09 -20.11
N GLU A 43 -13.46 20.00 -19.13
CA GLU A 43 -12.83 21.30 -19.26
C GLU A 43 -11.35 21.26 -18.87
N PRO A 44 -10.47 21.98 -19.57
CA PRO A 44 -9.06 22.01 -19.24
C PRO A 44 -8.81 22.72 -17.91
N VAL A 45 -7.81 22.25 -17.17
CA VAL A 45 -7.32 22.94 -15.97
C VAL A 45 -6.81 24.35 -16.33
N LEU A 46 -7.46 25.38 -15.77
CA LEU A 46 -7.18 26.78 -16.10
C LEU A 46 -5.90 27.32 -15.43
N SER A 47 -5.62 26.92 -14.19
CA SER A 47 -4.41 27.28 -13.43
C SER A 47 -4.22 26.35 -12.24
N SER A 48 -2.99 26.22 -11.74
CA SER A 48 -2.69 25.41 -10.56
C SER A 48 -3.44 25.88 -9.32
N ALA A 49 -3.48 27.19 -9.07
CA ALA A 49 -4.18 27.76 -7.93
C ALA A 49 -5.69 27.47 -7.95
N LEU A 50 -6.33 27.57 -9.11
CA LEU A 50 -7.74 27.21 -9.25
C LEU A 50 -7.95 25.70 -9.09
N ALA A 51 -7.07 24.88 -9.69
CA ALA A 51 -7.16 23.43 -9.61
C ALA A 51 -7.09 22.93 -8.16
N SER A 52 -6.16 23.44 -7.36
CA SER A 52 -6.06 23.11 -5.93
C SER A 52 -7.34 23.47 -5.17
N ARG A 53 -7.88 24.68 -5.36
CA ARG A 53 -9.13 25.09 -4.70
C ARG A 53 -10.34 24.30 -5.19
N THR A 54 -10.43 24.03 -6.49
CA THR A 54 -11.47 23.19 -7.08
C THR A 54 -11.44 21.79 -6.46
N LEU A 55 -10.25 21.19 -6.35
CA LEU A 55 -10.06 19.90 -5.70
C LEU A 55 -10.52 19.95 -4.24
N GLU A 56 -10.08 20.94 -3.46
CA GLU A 56 -10.51 21.14 -2.06
C GLU A 56 -12.03 21.15 -1.91
N CYS A 57 -12.75 21.83 -2.81
CA CYS A 57 -14.21 21.92 -2.76
C CYS A 57 -14.93 20.59 -3.00
N VAL A 58 -14.39 19.73 -3.88
CA VAL A 58 -15.07 18.48 -4.29
C VAL A 58 -14.49 17.24 -3.62
N TRP A 59 -13.33 17.35 -2.98
CA TRP A 59 -12.63 16.24 -2.34
C TRP A 59 -13.47 15.45 -1.33
N PRO A 60 -14.29 16.08 -0.47
CA PRO A 60 -15.14 15.32 0.46
C PRO A 60 -16.09 14.35 -0.24
N ARG A 61 -16.54 14.65 -1.48
CA ARG A 61 -17.41 13.76 -2.26
C ARG A 61 -16.66 12.51 -2.70
N ALA A 62 -15.46 12.69 -3.22
CA ALA A 62 -14.60 11.58 -3.62
C ALA A 62 -14.24 10.68 -2.42
N LEU A 63 -13.88 11.27 -1.28
CA LEU A 63 -13.59 10.52 -0.05
C LEU A 63 -14.81 9.75 0.47
N SER A 64 -16.03 10.31 0.34
CA SER A 64 -17.25 9.67 0.80
C SER A 64 -17.79 8.55 -0.12
N ALA A 65 -17.31 8.47 -1.36
CA ALA A 65 -17.78 7.50 -2.34
C ALA A 65 -17.64 6.07 -1.81
N SER A 66 -18.73 5.31 -1.73
CA SER A 66 -18.78 4.03 -1.00
C SER A 66 -19.10 2.83 -1.88
N SER A 67 -19.29 3.04 -3.17
CA SER A 67 -19.46 1.97 -4.17
C SER A 67 -18.24 1.91 -5.08
N GLN A 68 -17.94 0.71 -5.61
CA GLN A 68 -16.83 0.55 -6.57
C GLN A 68 -16.99 1.48 -7.78
N ALA A 69 -18.21 1.60 -8.31
CA ALA A 69 -18.48 2.43 -9.48
C ALA A 69 -18.22 3.92 -9.20
N ASP A 70 -18.67 4.41 -8.03
CA ASP A 70 -18.46 5.82 -7.68
C ASP A 70 -16.98 6.12 -7.41
N VAL A 71 -16.26 5.20 -6.75
CA VAL A 71 -14.82 5.34 -6.50
C VAL A 71 -14.04 5.37 -7.81
N GLU A 72 -14.33 4.46 -8.73
CA GLU A 72 -13.70 4.46 -10.05
C GLU A 72 -14.04 5.72 -10.83
N GLN A 73 -15.30 6.18 -10.81
CA GLN A 73 -15.69 7.42 -11.45
C GLN A 73 -14.91 8.62 -10.89
N TRP A 74 -14.89 8.80 -9.56
CA TRP A 74 -14.23 9.95 -8.95
C TRP A 74 -12.74 9.98 -9.21
N TYR A 75 -12.04 8.86 -9.02
CA TYR A 75 -10.59 8.86 -9.00
C TYR A 75 -9.95 8.63 -10.37
N ASN A 76 -10.60 7.85 -11.26
CA ASN A 76 -10.04 7.52 -12.57
C ASN A 76 -10.62 8.37 -13.71
N VAL A 77 -11.73 9.08 -13.48
CA VAL A 77 -12.38 9.93 -14.49
C VAL A 77 -12.49 11.37 -14.01
N THR A 78 -13.30 11.63 -12.97
CA THR A 78 -13.65 12.99 -12.56
C THR A 78 -12.47 13.82 -12.06
N LEU A 79 -11.59 13.23 -11.24
CA LEU A 79 -10.46 13.94 -10.65
C LEU A 79 -9.13 13.67 -11.33
N LEU A 80 -9.11 12.93 -12.45
CA LEU A 80 -7.85 12.49 -13.07
C LEU A 80 -6.86 13.64 -13.31
N GLN A 81 -7.35 14.76 -13.85
CA GLN A 81 -6.55 15.97 -14.08
C GLN A 81 -6.31 16.84 -12.84
N TYR A 82 -7.01 16.57 -11.74
CA TYR A 82 -6.91 17.31 -10.47
C TYR A 82 -6.03 16.61 -9.44
N LEU A 83 -5.85 15.28 -9.50
CA LEU A 83 -5.03 14.52 -8.57
C LEU A 83 -3.60 15.07 -8.38
N PRO A 84 -2.90 15.59 -9.41
CA PRO A 84 -1.57 16.20 -9.22
C PRO A 84 -1.55 17.45 -8.30
N TYR A 85 -2.72 18.01 -7.97
CA TYR A 85 -2.89 19.17 -7.10
C TYR A 85 -3.32 18.82 -5.68
N LEU A 86 -3.25 17.54 -5.30
CA LEU A 86 -3.41 17.13 -3.91
C LEU A 86 -2.43 17.90 -3.01
N SER A 87 -2.90 18.26 -1.83
CA SER A 87 -2.10 18.92 -0.81
C SER A 87 -2.02 18.09 0.48
N SER A 88 -1.06 18.42 1.32
CA SER A 88 -0.89 17.88 2.67
C SER A 88 -2.16 17.98 3.51
N GLN A 89 -2.95 19.04 3.32
CA GLN A 89 -4.25 19.21 3.96
C GLN A 89 -5.27 18.16 3.50
N LEU A 90 -5.32 17.86 2.20
CA LEU A 90 -6.31 16.94 1.60
C LEU A 90 -6.04 15.48 1.94
N ILE A 91 -4.77 15.12 2.17
CA ILE A 91 -4.38 13.78 2.60
C ILE A 91 -4.30 13.63 4.12
N SER A 92 -4.54 14.70 4.89
CA SER A 92 -4.42 14.69 6.35
C SER A 92 -5.38 13.70 7.03
N SER A 93 -5.00 13.23 8.21
CA SER A 93 -5.83 12.32 9.02
C SER A 93 -7.23 12.87 9.31
N THR A 94 -7.37 14.20 9.48
CA THR A 94 -8.67 14.85 9.66
C THR A 94 -9.57 14.66 8.44
N GLN A 95 -9.06 14.87 7.23
CA GLN A 95 -9.82 14.66 6.00
C GLN A 95 -10.13 13.17 5.79
N LEU A 96 -9.13 12.31 5.96
CA LEU A 96 -9.30 10.88 5.77
C LEU A 96 -10.24 10.25 6.78
N SER A 97 -10.43 10.83 7.97
CA SER A 97 -11.30 10.26 9.01
C SER A 97 -12.72 9.91 8.52
N GLY A 98 -13.27 10.72 7.62
CA GLY A 98 -14.59 10.53 7.00
C GLY A 98 -14.59 9.75 5.68
N ALA A 99 -13.43 9.25 5.23
CA ALA A 99 -13.33 8.50 3.99
C ALA A 99 -13.93 7.10 4.13
N SER A 100 -14.68 6.68 3.09
CA SER A 100 -15.09 5.28 2.94
C SER A 100 -13.85 4.40 2.78
N CYS A 101 -13.98 3.12 3.11
CA CYS A 101 -12.87 2.19 2.93
C CYS A 101 -12.44 2.02 1.48
N LEU A 102 -13.38 2.08 0.53
CA LEU A 102 -13.05 1.94 -0.89
C LEU A 102 -12.31 3.17 -1.41
N SER A 103 -12.77 4.38 -1.07
CA SER A 103 -12.07 5.63 -1.44
C SER A 103 -10.70 5.74 -0.80
N TYR A 104 -10.59 5.36 0.48
CA TYR A 104 -9.30 5.32 1.17
C TYR A 104 -8.30 4.40 0.47
N ARG A 105 -8.69 3.13 0.20
CA ARG A 105 -7.82 2.16 -0.47
C ARG A 105 -7.43 2.63 -1.87
N LYS A 106 -8.37 3.24 -2.60
CA LYS A 106 -8.10 3.83 -3.93
C LYS A 106 -7.08 4.96 -3.86
N LEU A 107 -7.19 5.86 -2.89
CA LEU A 107 -6.23 6.92 -2.66
C LEU A 107 -4.84 6.36 -2.33
N VAL A 108 -4.75 5.38 -1.44
CA VAL A 108 -3.47 4.74 -1.06
C VAL A 108 -2.82 4.10 -2.29
N SER A 109 -3.58 3.38 -3.12
CA SER A 109 -3.06 2.81 -4.39
C SER A 109 -2.54 3.90 -5.33
N ILE A 110 -3.31 4.96 -5.58
CA ILE A 110 -2.88 6.05 -6.47
C ILE A 110 -1.57 6.69 -5.98
N LEU A 111 -1.48 6.98 -4.68
CA LEU A 111 -0.29 7.57 -4.07
C LEU A 111 0.91 6.60 -4.04
N GLY A 112 0.65 5.29 -4.01
CA GLY A 112 1.68 4.25 -3.96
C GLY A 112 2.21 3.80 -5.33
N ASP A 113 1.43 3.96 -6.41
CA ASP A 113 1.77 3.39 -7.71
C ASP A 113 2.58 4.37 -8.59
N ASN A 114 2.00 5.51 -8.98
CA ASN A 114 2.59 6.42 -9.98
C ASN A 114 2.53 7.91 -9.58
N TYR A 115 2.23 8.21 -8.32
CA TYR A 115 2.15 9.60 -7.88
C TYR A 115 3.53 10.24 -7.81
N THR A 116 3.66 11.42 -8.43
CA THR A 116 4.92 12.19 -8.42
C THR A 116 4.92 13.16 -7.25
N PHE A 117 5.65 12.83 -6.19
CA PHE A 117 5.78 13.67 -4.99
C PHE A 117 6.66 14.92 -5.20
N ALA A 118 7.36 15.06 -6.34
CA ALA A 118 8.31 16.16 -6.56
C ALA A 118 7.68 17.57 -6.53
N ALA A 119 6.40 17.68 -6.90
CA ALA A 119 5.65 18.93 -6.90
C ALA A 119 4.64 19.04 -5.74
N ALA A 120 4.56 18.01 -4.90
CA ALA A 120 3.64 17.97 -3.76
C ALA A 120 4.25 18.70 -2.55
N ASP A 121 3.39 19.26 -1.70
CA ASP A 121 3.77 19.81 -0.39
C ASP A 121 3.80 18.75 0.72
N PHE A 122 3.75 17.47 0.35
CA PHE A 122 3.80 16.31 1.24
C PHE A 122 4.70 15.21 0.66
N THR A 123 5.16 14.33 1.54
CA THR A 123 6.07 13.22 1.25
C THR A 123 5.37 11.86 1.44
N PRO A 124 5.98 10.76 0.98
CA PRO A 124 5.49 9.41 1.32
C PRO A 124 5.39 9.16 2.83
N ALA A 125 6.22 9.80 3.65
CA ALA A 125 6.15 9.70 5.10
C ALA A 125 4.90 10.39 5.67
N ASP A 126 4.49 11.53 5.09
CA ASP A 126 3.26 12.23 5.49
C ASP A 126 2.00 11.44 5.10
N VAL A 127 2.04 10.76 3.95
CA VAL A 127 0.99 9.80 3.56
C VAL A 127 0.93 8.66 4.57
N TYR A 128 2.06 8.04 4.91
CA TYR A 128 2.08 6.98 5.92
C TYR A 128 1.59 7.46 7.29
N SER A 129 1.95 8.69 7.71
CA SER A 129 1.42 9.27 8.96
C SER A 129 -0.10 9.35 8.94
N SER A 130 -0.71 9.67 7.79
CA SER A 130 -2.16 9.75 7.63
C SER A 130 -2.82 8.36 7.57
N ILE A 131 -2.17 7.40 6.89
CA ILE A 131 -2.53 5.97 6.90
C ILE A 131 -2.58 5.43 8.33
N LYS A 132 -1.53 5.70 9.11
CA LYS A 132 -1.42 5.27 10.51
C LYS A 132 -2.60 5.76 11.34
N GLU A 133 -2.90 7.06 11.28
CA GLU A 133 -4.02 7.64 12.03
C GLU A 133 -5.37 7.08 11.55
N TYR A 134 -5.53 6.88 10.23
CA TYR A 134 -6.76 6.33 9.67
C TYR A 134 -7.01 4.89 10.13
N LEU A 135 -5.98 4.03 10.05
CA LEU A 135 -6.09 2.59 10.35
C LEU A 135 -6.06 2.27 11.85
N SER A 136 -5.49 3.14 12.68
CA SER A 136 -5.45 2.94 14.13
C SER A 136 -6.87 2.90 14.69
N SER A 137 -7.31 1.71 15.12
CA SER A 137 -8.56 1.53 15.85
C SER A 137 -8.24 1.35 17.33
N GLY A 138 -8.91 2.11 18.20
CA GLY A 138 -8.71 2.01 19.65
C GLY A 138 -9.10 0.65 20.26
N ASN A 139 -9.69 -0.25 19.46
CA ASN A 139 -10.12 -1.59 19.86
C ASN A 139 -9.38 -2.72 19.14
N GLY A 140 -8.37 -2.43 18.32
CA GLY A 140 -7.57 -3.42 17.58
C GLY A 140 -8.34 -4.20 16.50
N SER A 141 -9.52 -3.70 16.10
CA SER A 141 -10.26 -4.24 14.95
C SER A 141 -9.67 -3.70 13.63
N PRO A 142 -9.54 -4.54 12.60
CA PRO A 142 -8.96 -4.13 11.33
C PRO A 142 -9.92 -3.16 10.63
N ARG A 143 -9.54 -1.89 10.54
CA ARG A 143 -10.31 -0.95 9.72
C ARG A 143 -10.30 -1.44 8.27
N CYS A 144 -11.41 -1.24 7.57
CA CYS A 144 -11.57 -1.67 6.17
C CYS A 144 -11.44 -3.16 5.94
N TYR A 145 -11.86 -3.97 6.92
CA TYR A 145 -12.08 -5.38 6.75
C TYR A 145 -13.43 -5.80 7.29
N ASN A 146 -14.17 -6.57 6.50
CA ASN A 146 -15.42 -7.19 6.88
C ASN A 146 -15.58 -8.50 6.12
N SER A 147 -15.52 -9.63 6.83
CA SER A 147 -15.60 -10.97 6.22
C SER A 147 -16.91 -11.22 5.47
N SER A 148 -17.97 -10.48 5.80
CA SER A 148 -19.29 -10.60 5.17
C SER A 148 -19.49 -9.65 3.99
N ASP A 149 -18.55 -8.74 3.75
CA ASP A 149 -18.61 -7.76 2.65
C ASP A 149 -17.69 -8.21 1.51
N PRO A 150 -18.22 -8.52 0.31
CA PRO A 150 -17.42 -9.00 -0.81
C PRO A 150 -16.37 -8.00 -1.32
N LEU A 151 -16.49 -6.71 -0.98
CA LEU A 151 -15.50 -5.70 -1.35
C LEU A 151 -14.43 -5.48 -0.26
N LEU A 152 -14.65 -5.99 0.95
CA LEU A 152 -13.78 -5.78 2.13
C LEU A 152 -13.40 -7.08 2.85
N ASN A 153 -13.61 -8.26 2.26
CA ASN A 153 -13.28 -9.55 2.85
C ASN A 153 -11.88 -10.09 2.45
N SER A 154 -11.10 -9.31 1.70
CA SER A 154 -9.74 -9.70 1.29
C SER A 154 -8.83 -9.92 2.48
N THR A 155 -8.07 -11.03 2.47
CA THR A 155 -7.00 -11.28 3.44
C THR A 155 -5.69 -10.57 3.06
N ALA A 156 -5.60 -9.94 1.88
CA ALA A 156 -4.47 -9.10 1.47
C ALA A 156 -4.50 -7.70 2.12
N TRP A 157 -4.88 -7.65 3.41
CA TRP A 157 -5.20 -6.40 4.11
C TRP A 157 -4.04 -5.39 4.13
N PHE A 158 -2.79 -5.85 4.27
CA PHE A 158 -1.63 -4.94 4.26
C PHE A 158 -1.41 -4.33 2.88
N VAL A 159 -1.60 -5.11 1.81
CA VAL A 159 -1.53 -4.61 0.43
C VAL A 159 -2.61 -3.57 0.19
N ASP A 160 -3.86 -3.90 0.52
CA ASP A 160 -5.01 -3.02 0.28
C ASP A 160 -4.91 -1.69 1.04
N ASN A 161 -4.43 -1.71 2.28
CA ASN A 161 -4.52 -0.56 3.17
C ASN A 161 -3.21 0.20 3.41
N ILE A 162 -2.05 -0.41 3.14
CA ILE A 162 -0.74 0.19 3.38
C ILE A 162 0.12 0.16 2.11
N GLY A 163 0.15 -0.97 1.39
CA GLY A 163 0.79 -1.12 0.10
C GLY A 163 2.23 -0.61 0.06
N PHE A 164 2.53 0.28 -0.89
CA PHE A 164 3.84 0.91 -1.09
C PHE A 164 4.45 1.51 0.19
N PHE A 165 3.61 2.01 1.09
CA PHE A 165 4.05 2.70 2.32
C PHE A 165 4.47 1.75 3.44
N ILE A 166 4.46 0.43 3.21
CA ILE A 166 4.81 -0.58 4.22
C ILE A 166 6.20 -0.37 4.84
N THR A 167 7.15 0.25 4.13
CA THR A 167 8.49 0.49 4.65
C THR A 167 8.55 1.44 5.84
N PHE A 168 7.51 2.23 6.05
CA PHE A 168 7.40 3.14 7.18
C PHE A 168 6.79 2.49 8.43
N ILE A 169 6.33 1.24 8.33
CA ILE A 169 5.67 0.55 9.43
C ILE A 169 6.60 0.34 10.63
N THR A 170 6.10 0.64 11.82
CA THR A 170 6.78 0.32 13.08
C THR A 170 6.09 -0.84 13.78
N LEU A 171 6.77 -1.47 14.75
CA LEU A 171 6.19 -2.53 15.55
C LEU A 171 4.94 -2.04 16.30
N THR A 172 4.99 -0.82 16.83
CA THR A 172 3.87 -0.18 17.52
C THR A 172 2.67 -0.01 16.59
N ASP A 173 2.91 0.40 15.34
CA ASP A 173 1.83 0.57 14.34
C ASP A 173 1.21 -0.79 13.99
N LEU A 174 2.02 -1.81 13.71
CA LEU A 174 1.54 -3.16 13.42
C LEU A 174 0.66 -3.71 14.55
N GLN A 175 1.07 -3.49 15.80
CA GLN A 175 0.32 -3.89 17.00
C GLN A 175 -0.93 -3.03 17.26
N SER A 176 -0.97 -1.77 16.79
CA SER A 176 -2.15 -0.91 16.94
C SER A 176 -3.21 -1.20 15.89
N PHE A 177 -2.80 -1.53 14.66
CA PHE A 177 -3.72 -1.83 13.57
C PHE A 177 -4.44 -3.15 13.78
N LEU A 178 -3.70 -4.16 14.28
CA LEU A 178 -4.14 -5.54 14.37
C LEU A 178 -3.69 -6.12 15.71
N SER A 179 -4.64 -6.43 16.60
CA SER A 179 -4.33 -7.03 17.89
C SER A 179 -4.86 -8.46 18.03
N GLY A 180 -4.19 -9.25 18.86
CA GLY A 180 -4.57 -10.63 19.15
C GLY A 180 -4.62 -11.51 17.89
N ASN A 181 -5.62 -12.40 17.84
CA ASN A 181 -5.75 -13.41 16.78
C ASN A 181 -6.12 -12.83 15.40
N ILE A 182 -6.49 -11.55 15.33
CA ILE A 182 -6.91 -10.91 14.08
C ILE A 182 -5.76 -10.84 13.08
N LEU A 183 -4.53 -10.58 13.54
CA LEU A 183 -3.34 -10.57 12.69
C LEU A 183 -3.15 -11.92 11.96
N GLY A 184 -3.52 -13.03 12.62
CA GLY A 184 -3.51 -14.38 12.06
C GLY A 184 -4.28 -14.52 10.75
N LEU A 185 -5.34 -13.72 10.54
CA LEU A 185 -6.14 -13.74 9.31
C LEU A 185 -5.36 -13.26 8.07
N PHE A 186 -4.31 -12.46 8.27
CA PHE A 186 -3.64 -11.72 7.21
C PHE A 186 -2.21 -12.19 6.97
N VAL A 187 -1.56 -12.80 7.96
CA VAL A 187 -0.12 -13.13 7.90
C VAL A 187 0.25 -14.17 6.84
N GLU A 188 -0.64 -15.12 6.54
CA GLU A 188 -0.41 -16.19 5.56
C GLU A 188 -0.67 -15.76 4.10
N ASN A 189 -1.34 -14.63 3.88
CA ASN A 189 -1.66 -14.15 2.55
C ASN A 189 -0.34 -13.87 1.77
N SER A 190 -0.23 -14.42 0.56
CA SER A 190 0.98 -14.35 -0.24
C SER A 190 1.34 -12.93 -0.68
N GLU A 191 0.35 -12.08 -0.94
CA GLU A 191 0.60 -10.70 -1.37
C GLU A 191 1.10 -9.85 -0.20
N ASN A 192 0.51 -10.04 1.00
CA ASN A 192 1.03 -9.43 2.22
C ASN A 192 2.48 -9.86 2.49
N LEU A 193 2.79 -11.16 2.36
CA LEU A 193 4.16 -11.65 2.53
C LEU A 193 5.14 -10.93 1.60
N GLN A 194 4.77 -10.72 0.32
CA GLN A 194 5.65 -10.06 -0.64
C GLN A 194 5.99 -8.61 -0.28
N LEU A 195 5.12 -7.89 0.43
CA LEU A 195 5.45 -6.55 0.95
C LEU A 195 6.68 -6.55 1.87
N PHE A 196 6.89 -7.66 2.60
CA PHE A 196 8.03 -7.83 3.50
C PHE A 196 9.32 -8.24 2.78
N ASN A 197 9.30 -8.39 1.45
CA ASN A 197 10.49 -8.52 0.62
C ASN A 197 11.22 -7.18 0.44
N ASN A 198 11.39 -6.43 1.52
CA ASN A 198 11.96 -5.09 1.50
C ASN A 198 12.87 -4.88 2.71
N SER A 199 14.17 -4.70 2.46
CA SER A 199 15.19 -4.55 3.50
C SER A 199 15.09 -3.24 4.30
N LYS A 200 14.23 -2.31 3.91
CA LYS A 200 13.98 -1.07 4.65
C LYS A 200 13.03 -1.26 5.84
N ILE A 201 12.29 -2.37 5.89
CA ILE A 201 11.41 -2.69 7.01
C ILE A 201 12.27 -3.06 8.22
N ALA A 202 11.91 -2.54 9.39
CA ALA A 202 12.67 -2.76 10.62
C ALA A 202 12.67 -4.24 11.03
N VAL A 203 13.82 -4.71 11.55
CA VAL A 203 14.02 -6.12 11.93
C VAL A 203 12.97 -6.61 12.93
N ASN A 204 12.68 -5.81 13.97
CA ASN A 204 11.68 -6.15 14.98
C ASN A 204 10.25 -6.31 14.41
N VAL A 205 9.92 -5.60 13.31
CA VAL A 205 8.65 -5.80 12.60
C VAL A 205 8.65 -7.14 11.89
N THR A 206 9.71 -7.45 11.13
CA THR A 206 9.82 -8.72 10.40
C THR A 206 9.85 -9.93 11.34
N GLU A 207 10.50 -9.79 12.50
CA GLU A 207 10.54 -10.80 13.56
C GLU A 207 9.16 -11.04 14.16
N TYR A 208 8.46 -9.96 14.55
CA TYR A 208 7.11 -10.07 15.08
C TYR A 208 6.14 -10.66 14.06
N TYR A 209 6.15 -10.19 12.81
CA TYR A 209 5.29 -10.71 11.75
C TYR A 209 5.53 -12.21 11.52
N THR A 210 6.79 -12.64 11.41
CA THR A 210 7.15 -14.05 11.21
C THR A 210 6.75 -14.90 12.42
N THR A 211 6.93 -14.39 13.63
CA THR A 211 6.48 -15.07 14.85
C THR A 211 4.98 -15.30 14.83
N GLN A 212 4.19 -14.28 14.47
CA GLN A 212 2.74 -14.39 14.40
C GLN A 212 2.29 -15.35 13.29
N LEU A 213 2.98 -15.37 12.15
CA LEU A 213 2.77 -16.36 11.08
C LEU A 213 2.91 -17.79 11.59
N TYR A 214 3.97 -18.12 12.33
CA TYR A 214 4.19 -19.47 12.83
C TYR A 214 3.37 -19.83 14.08
N ILE A 215 2.88 -18.83 14.84
CA ILE A 215 1.85 -19.05 15.85
C ILE A 215 0.53 -19.48 15.17
N GLN A 216 0.17 -18.80 14.08
CA GLN A 216 -1.03 -19.10 13.31
C GLN A 216 -0.94 -20.44 12.56
N ASN A 217 0.21 -20.69 11.91
CA ASN A 217 0.46 -21.89 11.13
C ASN A 217 1.88 -22.41 11.40
N SER A 218 1.99 -23.31 12.38
CA SER A 218 3.28 -23.86 12.83
C SER A 218 4.03 -24.68 11.77
N ASN A 219 3.34 -25.08 10.69
CA ASN A 219 3.90 -25.86 9.59
C ASN A 219 4.00 -25.04 8.29
N PHE A 220 3.96 -23.70 8.37
CA PHE A 220 4.07 -22.85 7.18
C PHE A 220 5.37 -23.15 6.41
N ASN A 221 5.27 -23.30 5.09
CA ASN A 221 6.40 -23.72 4.27
C ASN A 221 7.45 -22.59 4.18
N PRO A 222 8.69 -22.77 4.66
CA PRO A 222 9.72 -21.74 4.65
C PRO A 222 10.15 -21.30 3.24
N LEU A 223 9.93 -22.11 2.20
CA LEU A 223 10.16 -21.70 0.80
C LEU A 223 9.28 -20.52 0.37
N ARG A 224 8.15 -20.30 1.05
CA ARG A 224 7.22 -19.21 0.78
C ARG A 224 7.57 -17.92 1.55
N LEU A 225 8.62 -17.92 2.37
CA LEU A 225 9.06 -16.73 3.12
C LEU A 225 9.98 -15.86 2.27
N PRO A 226 9.56 -14.63 1.92
CA PRO A 226 10.41 -13.71 1.20
C PRO A 226 11.37 -12.96 2.13
N GLY A 227 12.46 -12.47 1.53
CA GLY A 227 13.35 -11.49 2.14
C GLY A 227 13.83 -11.88 3.54
N ALA A 228 13.75 -10.94 4.48
CA ALA A 228 14.22 -11.12 5.85
C ALA A 228 13.29 -12.00 6.71
N LEU A 229 12.07 -12.34 6.25
CA LEU A 229 11.16 -13.19 7.03
C LEU A 229 11.75 -14.59 7.25
N ILE A 230 12.48 -15.13 6.25
CA ILE A 230 13.14 -16.44 6.36
C ILE A 230 14.15 -16.50 7.53
N CYS A 231 14.72 -15.36 7.91
CA CYS A 231 15.71 -15.28 8.98
C CYS A 231 15.10 -15.47 10.37
N ASN A 232 13.79 -15.28 10.51
CA ASN A 232 13.05 -15.35 11.76
C ASN A 232 12.19 -16.62 11.85
N ALA A 233 12.30 -17.53 10.88
CA ALA A 233 11.59 -18.80 10.89
C ALA A 233 12.14 -19.75 11.97
N PRO A 234 11.27 -20.50 12.69
CA PRO A 234 11.70 -21.50 13.66
C PRO A 234 12.59 -22.57 13.04
N GLY A 235 13.63 -23.02 13.75
CA GLY A 235 14.51 -24.09 13.27
C GLY A 235 13.76 -25.38 12.91
N SER A 236 12.67 -25.68 13.61
CA SER A 236 11.86 -26.89 13.43
C SER A 236 11.17 -27.01 12.09
N VAL A 237 10.97 -25.90 11.36
CA VAL A 237 10.28 -25.92 10.06
C VAL A 237 11.22 -26.22 8.90
N PHE A 238 12.53 -26.21 9.16
CA PHE A 238 13.55 -26.64 8.22
C PHE A 238 13.72 -28.16 8.32
N VAL A 239 12.73 -28.89 7.80
CA VAL A 239 12.81 -30.35 7.65
C VAL A 239 13.70 -30.73 6.46
N PRO A 240 14.11 -31.99 6.30
CA PRO A 240 14.86 -32.41 5.11
C PRO A 240 14.01 -32.16 3.86
N PHE A 241 14.43 -31.19 3.05
CA PHE A 241 13.82 -30.91 1.75
C PHE A 241 14.53 -31.68 0.64
N GLY A 242 13.95 -31.68 -0.57
CA GLY A 242 14.69 -32.08 -1.77
C GLY A 242 15.96 -31.23 -1.96
N VAL A 243 16.89 -31.71 -2.78
CA VAL A 243 18.18 -31.03 -3.02
C VAL A 243 17.97 -29.60 -3.54
N GLU A 244 17.04 -29.41 -4.46
CA GLU A 244 16.72 -28.12 -5.09
C GLU A 244 16.13 -27.11 -4.08
N ASP A 245 15.13 -27.55 -3.31
CA ASP A 245 14.51 -26.75 -2.25
C ASP A 245 15.52 -26.36 -1.17
N THR A 246 16.38 -27.29 -0.77
CA THR A 246 17.45 -27.04 0.21
C THR A 246 18.42 -25.96 -0.30
N GLN A 247 18.82 -26.03 -1.57
CA GLN A 247 19.69 -25.02 -2.19
C GLN A 247 19.00 -23.65 -2.25
N THR A 248 17.70 -23.63 -2.56
CA THR A 248 16.91 -22.39 -2.60
C THR A 248 16.83 -21.73 -1.23
N ILE A 249 16.53 -22.50 -0.18
CA ILE A 249 16.47 -22.00 1.20
C ILE A 249 17.84 -21.45 1.63
N LEU A 250 18.91 -22.22 1.43
CA LEU A 250 20.26 -21.80 1.79
C LEU A 250 20.70 -20.53 1.04
N SER A 251 20.37 -20.44 -0.25
CA SER A 251 20.62 -19.24 -1.06
C SER A 251 19.91 -18.01 -0.49
N ASN A 252 18.63 -18.14 -0.16
CA ASN A 252 17.85 -17.05 0.44
C ASN A 252 18.38 -16.64 1.82
N ILE A 253 18.70 -17.61 2.68
CA ILE A 253 19.29 -17.33 3.99
C ILE A 253 20.62 -16.59 3.85
N ASN A 254 21.51 -17.03 2.97
CA ASN A 254 22.80 -16.37 2.74
C ASN A 254 22.64 -14.96 2.16
N LYS A 255 21.58 -14.73 1.38
CA LYS A 255 21.29 -13.43 0.77
C LYS A 255 20.70 -12.43 1.77
N PHE A 256 19.80 -12.86 2.64
CA PHE A 256 18.99 -11.95 3.46
C PHE A 256 19.35 -11.93 4.94
N CYS A 257 20.00 -12.98 5.46
CA CYS A 257 20.25 -13.12 6.90
C CYS A 257 21.70 -12.74 7.25
N SER A 258 21.86 -11.74 8.12
CA SER A 258 23.19 -11.34 8.61
C SER A 258 23.84 -12.38 9.55
N LYS A 259 23.03 -13.24 10.16
CA LYS A 259 23.44 -14.37 11.00
C LYS A 259 22.53 -15.55 10.69
N THR A 260 23.10 -16.72 10.42
CA THR A 260 22.33 -17.96 10.33
C THR A 260 22.02 -18.44 11.74
N ASN A 261 20.74 -18.68 12.05
CA ASN A 261 20.36 -19.34 13.30
C ASN A 261 21.08 -20.71 13.40
N PRO A 262 21.81 -21.00 14.51
CA PRO A 262 22.50 -22.27 14.70
C PRO A 262 21.59 -23.49 14.56
N GLU A 263 20.32 -23.39 14.94
CA GLU A 263 19.32 -24.45 14.78
C GLU A 263 19.04 -24.74 13.31
N VAL A 264 19.03 -23.71 12.47
CA VAL A 264 18.84 -23.86 11.02
C VAL A 264 20.07 -24.52 10.39
N LYS A 265 21.27 -24.13 10.82
CA LYS A 265 22.52 -24.77 10.38
C LYS A 265 22.57 -26.26 10.76
N SER A 266 22.08 -26.63 11.94
CA SER A 266 22.08 -28.03 12.39
C SER A 266 21.09 -28.89 11.59
N GLN A 267 19.96 -28.34 11.13
CA GLN A 267 19.03 -29.06 10.25
C GLN A 267 19.62 -29.34 8.86
N PHE A 268 20.46 -28.46 8.33
CA PHE A 268 21.15 -28.68 7.05
C PHE A 268 22.46 -29.47 7.19
N SER A 269 22.79 -29.95 8.40
CA SER A 269 23.97 -30.78 8.66
C SER A 269 23.73 -32.26 8.31
N PHE A 270 23.02 -32.52 7.22
CA PHE A 270 23.08 -33.82 6.57
C PHE A 270 24.42 -33.93 5.84
N PRO A 271 25.00 -35.13 5.70
CA PRO A 271 26.08 -35.32 4.74
C PRO A 271 25.47 -35.01 3.37
N VAL A 272 25.64 -33.79 2.89
CA VAL A 272 25.55 -33.50 1.46
C VAL A 272 26.46 -34.54 0.84
N PRO A 273 25.96 -35.49 0.02
CA PRO A 273 26.85 -36.33 -0.73
C PRO A 273 27.74 -35.34 -1.47
N ILE A 274 29.02 -35.33 -1.14
CA ILE A 274 30.01 -34.66 -1.93
C ILE A 274 29.84 -35.34 -3.29
N MET A 275 29.06 -34.73 -4.19
CA MET A 275 29.29 -34.96 -5.60
C MET A 275 30.71 -34.44 -5.76
N LYS A 276 31.66 -35.37 -5.67
CA LYS A 276 32.99 -35.16 -6.21
C LYS A 276 32.71 -34.67 -7.61
N THR A 277 32.89 -33.37 -7.82
CA THR A 277 33.18 -32.86 -9.14
C THR A 277 34.45 -33.58 -9.53
N ASP A 278 34.29 -34.68 -10.25
CA ASP A 278 35.36 -35.26 -11.03
C ASP A 278 35.75 -34.18 -12.04
N PHE A 279 36.68 -33.33 -11.62
CA PHE A 279 37.53 -32.55 -12.51
C PHE A 279 38.36 -33.57 -13.30
N TYR A 280 37.75 -34.17 -14.31
CA TYR A 280 38.50 -34.73 -15.42
C TYR A 280 39.21 -33.56 -16.08
N HIS A 281 40.53 -33.56 -15.92
CA HIS A 281 41.46 -32.89 -16.82
C HIS A 281 41.07 -33.18 -18.27
N LEU A 282 40.36 -32.25 -18.90
CA LEU A 282 40.29 -32.14 -20.35
C LEU A 282 41.39 -31.14 -20.76
N ASN A 283 42.53 -31.72 -21.13
CA ASN A 283 43.53 -31.06 -21.96
C ASN A 283 42.86 -30.53 -23.22
N ILE A 284 42.84 -29.21 -23.38
CA ILE A 284 42.64 -28.57 -24.69
C ILE A 284 43.76 -27.55 -24.84
N SER A 285 44.81 -27.96 -25.56
CA SER A 285 45.78 -27.06 -26.18
C SER A 285 45.12 -26.40 -27.39
N ILE A 286 45.11 -25.08 -27.46
CA ILE A 286 44.94 -24.34 -28.72
C ILE A 286 45.89 -23.13 -28.71
N HIS A 287 47.00 -23.32 -29.46
CA HIS A 287 47.96 -22.37 -30.04
C HIS A 287 48.71 -21.42 -29.10
#